data_AF-A0A3A4RXK5-F1
#
_entry.id   AF-A0A3A4RXK5-F1
#
_cell.length_a   1.000
_cell.length_b   1.000
_cell.length_c   1.000
_cell.angle_alpha   90.00
_cell.angle_beta   90.00
_cell.angle_gamma   90.00
#
_symmetry.space_group_name_H-M   'P 1'
#
loop_
_entity.id
_entity.type
_entity.pdbx_description
1 polymer ?
#
loop_
_entity_poly.entity_id
_entity_poly.type
_entity_poly.pdbx_seq_one_letter_code
_entity_poly.pdbx_strand_id
1 'polypeptide(L)'
;MLITDIKRVIEQVSRDKGIAVEVLAKTLEEALKSAARKKFGNQIDIEAHYSPESGEIEVFQFKEVVETITNPDVQISLEEGRELDPECEVGDSLGTKMDTGSFGRIAAQSAKQVIIQKMKDAEKDAIYSSFIDRKGEIINGIVQRIDRGDIIVNIGQTEAILPQREQLPKEAYRRGDRIRANIMKVLSDSRGPQIVLSRTHPDFLINLFKTEVPEISEGIVTIQGAAREAGNRAKIAVGSSDFDIDPVGACVGMKGSRVQNVVQELRGEKIDIIPWHVDAAKFVCNALAPAEISRVIIDEENNSMEVIVPDEFLSVAIGKRGQNVRLASKLTGWHLDVQSESVYSQAMKEGYDSLMGVSGVSIGLADILYEKGFFSAEELGNAAIEDLIQIRGIDGEEKARELIHNARLAVEHAKTKAVTVSKEEGGKNEPVANGENLTAQTEAAVSEIEPSGDSEVVPADEDSATDMNTNDPGQEADASTDTAETDKE
;
A
#
# COMPACT_ATOMS: atom_id res chain seq x y z
N MET A 1 6.86 -45.01 19.53
CA MET A 1 5.44 -44.76 19.84
C MET A 1 4.70 -46.04 19.60
N LEU A 2 3.99 -46.53 20.60
CA LEU A 2 2.98 -47.58 20.43
C LEU A 2 1.66 -46.90 20.01
N ILE A 3 0.71 -47.69 19.50
CA ILE A 3 -0.52 -47.16 18.91
C ILE A 3 -1.32 -46.34 19.96
N THR A 4 -1.27 -46.77 21.22
CA THR A 4 -1.85 -46.08 22.40
C THR A 4 -1.33 -44.66 22.66
N ASP A 5 -0.18 -44.25 22.10
CA ASP A 5 0.29 -42.86 22.21
C ASP A 5 -0.59 -41.88 21.40
N ILE A 6 -1.23 -42.34 20.32
CA ILE A 6 -1.86 -41.46 19.32
C ILE A 6 -3.10 -40.77 19.90
N LYS A 7 -4.00 -41.52 20.54
CA LYS A 7 -5.21 -40.97 21.19
C LYS A 7 -4.87 -39.84 22.17
N ARG A 8 -3.89 -40.07 23.05
CA ARG A 8 -3.40 -39.05 24.00
C ARG A 8 -2.87 -37.80 23.30
N VAL A 9 -2.16 -37.93 22.17
CA VAL A 9 -1.67 -36.78 21.39
C VAL A 9 -2.82 -36.02 20.73
N ILE A 10 -3.83 -36.71 20.17
CA ILE A 10 -5.02 -36.07 19.57
C ILE A 10 -5.83 -35.33 20.65
N GLU A 11 -6.11 -35.98 21.78
CA GLU A 11 -6.81 -35.38 22.94
C GLU A 11 -6.04 -34.20 23.54
N GLN A 12 -4.71 -34.20 23.48
CA GLN A 12 -3.89 -33.07 23.92
C GLN A 12 -3.99 -31.92 22.92
N VAL A 13 -3.72 -32.14 21.64
CA VAL A 13 -3.76 -31.08 20.61
C VAL A 13 -5.16 -30.48 20.47
N SER A 14 -6.21 -31.30 20.64
CA SER A 14 -7.60 -30.84 20.67
C SER A 14 -7.85 -29.85 21.84
N ARG A 15 -7.36 -30.14 23.05
CA ARG A 15 -7.47 -29.24 24.21
C ARG A 15 -6.57 -28.01 24.11
N ASP A 16 -5.31 -28.19 23.71
CA ASP A 16 -4.29 -27.15 23.69
C ASP A 16 -4.54 -26.10 22.58
N LYS A 17 -5.29 -26.45 21.52
CA LYS A 17 -5.55 -25.59 20.34
C LYS A 17 -7.02 -25.49 19.91
N GLY A 18 -7.97 -26.10 20.62
CA GLY A 18 -9.41 -26.01 20.32
C GLY A 18 -9.88 -26.75 19.05
N ILE A 19 -9.04 -27.62 18.47
CA ILE A 19 -9.37 -28.36 17.24
C ILE A 19 -10.30 -29.53 17.57
N ALA A 20 -11.40 -29.69 16.84
CA ALA A 20 -12.30 -30.83 17.00
C ALA A 20 -11.58 -32.16 16.71
N VAL A 21 -11.78 -33.16 17.59
CA VAL A 21 -11.15 -34.50 17.48
C VAL A 21 -11.47 -35.18 16.15
N GLU A 22 -12.72 -35.05 15.68
CA GLU A 22 -13.20 -35.59 14.40
C GLU A 22 -12.40 -35.07 13.19
N VAL A 23 -12.05 -33.77 13.20
CA VAL A 23 -11.27 -33.13 12.12
C VAL A 23 -9.83 -33.65 12.12
N LEU A 24 -9.24 -33.85 13.30
CA LEU A 24 -7.92 -34.47 13.43
C LEU A 24 -7.93 -35.93 12.99
N ALA A 25 -8.94 -36.71 13.39
CA ALA A 25 -9.12 -38.11 13.01
C ALA A 25 -9.26 -38.27 11.48
N LYS A 26 -10.17 -37.53 10.83
CA LYS A 26 -10.36 -37.61 9.39
C LYS A 26 -9.12 -37.21 8.59
N THR A 27 -8.42 -36.14 9.01
CA THR A 27 -7.16 -35.74 8.34
C THR A 27 -6.07 -36.81 8.51
N LEU A 28 -6.03 -37.47 9.66
CA LEU A 28 -5.11 -38.56 9.95
C LEU A 28 -5.39 -39.76 9.03
N GLU A 29 -6.65 -40.18 8.88
CA GLU A 29 -7.07 -41.21 7.93
C GLU A 29 -6.66 -40.87 6.49
N GLU A 30 -7.02 -39.69 5.98
CA GLU A 30 -6.68 -39.23 4.62
C GLU A 30 -5.16 -39.27 4.34
N ALA A 31 -4.36 -38.83 5.30
CA ALA A 31 -2.91 -38.82 5.18
C ALA A 31 -2.27 -40.22 5.32
N LEU A 32 -2.93 -41.15 6.01
CA LEU A 32 -2.52 -42.56 6.06
C LEU A 32 -2.82 -43.28 4.75
N LYS A 33 -4.00 -43.06 4.15
CA LYS A 33 -4.31 -43.53 2.79
C LYS A 33 -3.24 -43.02 1.79
N SER A 34 -2.87 -41.75 1.89
CA SER A 34 -1.80 -41.14 1.08
C SER A 34 -0.41 -41.75 1.32
N ALA A 35 -0.01 -41.94 2.58
CA ALA A 35 1.27 -42.57 2.93
C ALA A 35 1.35 -44.05 2.50
N ALA A 36 0.22 -44.77 2.55
CA ALA A 36 0.11 -46.15 2.09
C ALA A 36 0.25 -46.25 0.57
N ARG A 37 -0.52 -45.46 -0.20
CA ARG A 37 -0.40 -45.39 -1.68
C ARG A 37 1.02 -45.03 -2.12
N LYS A 38 1.72 -44.14 -1.39
CA LYS A 38 3.13 -43.80 -1.66
C LYS A 38 4.14 -44.94 -1.37
N LYS A 39 3.80 -45.92 -0.53
CA LYS A 39 4.65 -47.08 -0.20
C LYS A 39 4.37 -48.27 -1.12
N PHE A 40 3.10 -48.57 -1.36
CA PHE A 40 2.65 -49.79 -2.05
C PHE A 40 2.24 -49.57 -3.51
N GLY A 41 1.93 -48.34 -3.92
CA GLY A 41 1.59 -47.98 -5.30
C GLY A 41 0.26 -47.23 -5.40
N ASN A 42 0.14 -46.35 -6.40
CA ASN A 42 -1.06 -45.55 -6.62
C ASN A 42 -2.26 -46.33 -7.21
N GLN A 43 -2.05 -47.58 -7.65
CA GLN A 43 -3.10 -48.43 -8.23
C GLN A 43 -3.90 -49.21 -7.18
N ILE A 44 -3.40 -49.30 -5.95
CA ILE A 44 -4.03 -50.06 -4.87
C ILE A 44 -5.03 -49.15 -4.18
N ASP A 45 -6.29 -49.62 -4.00
CA ASP A 45 -7.23 -48.92 -3.14
C ASP A 45 -7.04 -49.30 -1.67
N ILE A 46 -7.03 -48.27 -0.83
CA ILE A 46 -6.60 -48.36 0.56
C ILE A 46 -7.50 -47.47 1.40
N GLU A 47 -8.15 -48.07 2.38
CA GLU A 47 -8.89 -47.38 3.40
C GLU A 47 -8.14 -47.39 4.73
N ALA A 48 -8.38 -46.37 5.54
CA ALA A 48 -7.77 -46.19 6.85
C ALA A 48 -8.86 -45.66 7.77
N HIS A 49 -9.02 -46.28 8.93
CA HIS A 49 -10.01 -45.89 9.93
C HIS A 49 -9.36 -45.70 11.31
N TYR A 50 -9.74 -44.63 11.98
CA TYR A 50 -9.36 -44.34 13.37
C TYR A 50 -10.52 -44.63 14.31
N SER A 51 -10.32 -45.51 15.30
CA SER A 51 -11.30 -45.75 16.36
C SER A 51 -11.07 -44.79 17.54
N PRO A 52 -12.01 -43.88 17.86
CA PRO A 52 -11.86 -42.98 18.99
C PRO A 52 -11.86 -43.69 20.35
N GLU A 53 -12.44 -44.89 20.44
CA GLU A 53 -12.55 -45.65 21.69
C GLU A 53 -11.23 -46.31 22.05
N SER A 54 -10.69 -47.18 21.18
CA SER A 54 -9.40 -47.85 21.39
C SER A 54 -8.21 -46.92 21.16
N GLY A 55 -8.37 -45.88 20.34
CA GLY A 55 -7.27 -45.04 19.87
C GLY A 55 -6.45 -45.69 18.76
N GLU A 56 -6.92 -46.81 18.21
CA GLU A 56 -6.21 -47.57 17.19
C GLU A 56 -6.53 -47.11 15.77
N ILE A 57 -5.63 -47.46 14.86
CA ILE A 57 -5.68 -47.13 13.45
C ILE A 57 -5.62 -48.43 12.67
N GLU A 58 -6.68 -48.73 11.94
CA GLU A 58 -6.77 -49.88 11.06
C GLU A 58 -6.60 -49.42 9.61
N VAL A 59 -5.95 -50.24 8.79
CA VAL A 59 -5.76 -49.97 7.36
C VAL A 59 -6.10 -51.22 6.59
N PHE A 60 -6.98 -51.07 5.60
CA PHE A 60 -7.52 -52.14 4.78
C PHE A 60 -7.11 -51.89 3.33
N GLN A 61 -6.53 -52.90 2.71
CA GLN A 61 -6.26 -52.95 1.27
C GLN A 61 -7.43 -53.64 0.59
N PHE A 62 -8.09 -52.95 -0.34
CA PHE A 62 -9.17 -53.54 -1.11
C PHE A 62 -8.63 -54.19 -2.40
N LYS A 63 -9.17 -55.37 -2.72
CA LYS A 63 -8.81 -56.14 -3.92
C LYS A 63 -10.04 -56.64 -4.66
N GLU A 64 -10.00 -56.53 -5.99
CA GLU A 64 -11.02 -57.02 -6.91
C GLU A 64 -10.94 -58.54 -7.07
N VAL A 65 -12.06 -59.24 -6.87
CA VAL A 65 -12.18 -60.70 -7.03
C VAL A 65 -12.30 -61.04 -8.52
N VAL A 66 -11.34 -61.80 -9.06
CA VAL A 66 -11.28 -62.16 -10.48
C VAL A 66 -11.02 -63.66 -10.70
N GLU A 67 -11.48 -64.19 -11.83
CA GLU A 67 -11.16 -65.58 -12.24
C GLU A 67 -9.68 -65.75 -12.63
N THR A 68 -9.05 -64.72 -13.19
CA THR A 68 -7.65 -64.74 -13.63
C THR A 68 -6.92 -63.47 -13.20
N ILE A 69 -6.02 -63.61 -12.22
CA ILE A 69 -5.21 -62.50 -11.70
C ILE A 69 -4.32 -61.93 -12.81
N THR A 70 -4.56 -60.67 -13.16
CA THR A 70 -3.75 -59.91 -14.12
C THR A 70 -2.79 -58.96 -13.40
N ASN A 71 -3.17 -58.44 -12.23
CA ASN A 71 -2.32 -57.61 -11.38
C ASN A 71 -2.41 -58.04 -9.89
N PRO A 72 -1.44 -58.81 -9.36
CA PRO A 72 -1.48 -59.37 -8.00
C PRO A 72 -1.56 -58.34 -6.86
N ASP A 73 -1.22 -57.07 -7.09
CA ASP A 73 -1.30 -56.03 -6.06
C ASP A 73 -2.73 -55.50 -5.85
N VAL A 74 -3.60 -55.62 -6.85
CA VAL A 74 -4.97 -55.05 -6.86
C VAL A 74 -6.06 -56.13 -6.99
N GLN A 75 -5.69 -57.35 -7.36
CA GLN A 75 -6.61 -58.46 -7.60
C GLN A 75 -6.36 -59.64 -6.65
N ILE A 76 -7.40 -60.45 -6.46
CA ILE A 76 -7.42 -61.69 -5.68
C ILE A 76 -8.20 -62.75 -6.47
N SER A 77 -7.84 -64.03 -6.35
CA SER A 77 -8.61 -65.10 -7.00
C SER A 77 -9.96 -65.34 -6.31
N LEU A 78 -10.92 -65.93 -7.02
CA LEU A 78 -12.18 -66.40 -6.42
C LEU A 78 -11.96 -67.42 -5.28
N GLU A 79 -10.90 -68.22 -5.35
CA GLU A 79 -10.58 -69.22 -4.32
C GLU A 79 -10.06 -68.55 -3.04
N GLU A 80 -9.08 -67.65 -3.14
CA GLU A 80 -8.57 -66.85 -2.00
C GLU A 80 -9.64 -65.87 -1.46
N GLY A 81 -10.49 -65.32 -2.34
CA GLY A 81 -11.61 -64.45 -1.94
C GLY A 81 -12.59 -65.18 -1.03
N ARG A 82 -12.91 -66.45 -1.33
CA ARG A 82 -13.78 -67.30 -0.53
C ARG A 82 -13.19 -67.77 0.80
N GLU A 83 -11.87 -67.63 1.01
CA GLU A 83 -11.28 -67.78 2.35
C GLU A 83 -11.51 -66.54 3.24
N LEU A 84 -11.79 -65.37 2.64
CA LEU A 84 -12.07 -64.12 3.34
C LEU A 84 -13.59 -63.89 3.53
N ASP A 85 -14.39 -64.08 2.48
CA ASP A 85 -15.85 -64.05 2.53
C ASP A 85 -16.45 -65.21 1.70
N PRO A 86 -17.09 -66.22 2.32
CA PRO A 86 -17.66 -67.38 1.62
C PRO A 86 -18.69 -67.05 0.53
N GLU A 87 -19.36 -65.89 0.60
CA GLU A 87 -20.43 -65.50 -0.32
C GLU A 87 -19.92 -64.67 -1.52
N CYS A 88 -18.61 -64.40 -1.65
CA CYS A 88 -18.11 -63.48 -2.68
C CYS A 88 -18.29 -63.98 -4.14
N GLU A 89 -18.61 -63.04 -5.03
CA GLU A 89 -18.74 -63.23 -6.48
C GLU A 89 -17.60 -62.54 -7.26
N VAL A 90 -17.52 -62.81 -8.57
CA VAL A 90 -16.52 -62.18 -9.47
C VAL A 90 -16.91 -60.72 -9.71
N GLY A 91 -16.00 -59.80 -9.38
CA GLY A 91 -16.22 -58.35 -9.42
C GLY A 91 -16.44 -57.69 -8.06
N ASP A 92 -16.54 -58.47 -6.97
CA ASP A 92 -16.56 -57.92 -5.60
C ASP A 92 -15.21 -57.32 -5.20
N SER A 93 -15.23 -56.44 -4.20
CA SER A 93 -14.04 -55.78 -3.65
C SER A 93 -13.85 -56.13 -2.18
N LEU A 94 -12.89 -57.01 -1.88
CA LEU A 94 -12.64 -57.55 -0.55
C LEU A 94 -11.52 -56.79 0.18
N GLY A 95 -11.81 -56.36 1.42
CA GLY A 95 -10.90 -55.54 2.24
C GLY A 95 -10.04 -56.36 3.20
N THR A 96 -8.75 -56.53 2.88
CA THR A 96 -7.79 -57.26 3.72
C THR A 96 -7.04 -56.30 4.66
N LYS A 97 -7.06 -56.59 5.98
CA LYS A 97 -6.34 -55.78 6.99
C LYS A 97 -4.82 -55.91 6.85
N MET A 98 -4.11 -54.79 6.74
CA MET A 98 -2.65 -54.76 6.55
C MET A 98 -1.88 -55.00 7.86
N ASP A 99 -0.68 -55.60 7.78
CA ASP A 99 0.19 -55.80 8.94
C ASP A 99 0.62 -54.47 9.59
N THR A 100 0.29 -54.35 10.88
CA THR A 100 0.63 -53.18 11.71
C THR A 100 2.12 -53.10 12.05
N GLY A 101 2.89 -54.19 11.95
CA GLY A 101 4.32 -54.21 12.23
C GLY A 101 5.14 -53.35 11.27
N SER A 102 5.06 -53.63 9.96
CA SER A 102 5.78 -52.85 8.94
C SER A 102 5.13 -51.50 8.61
N PHE A 103 3.83 -51.35 8.91
CA PHE A 103 3.08 -50.13 8.64
C PHE A 103 3.13 -49.12 9.80
N GLY A 104 3.10 -49.59 11.06
CA GLY A 104 2.94 -48.76 12.27
C GLY A 104 4.02 -47.70 12.47
N ARG A 105 5.28 -47.96 12.08
CA ARG A 105 6.35 -46.94 12.12
C ARG A 105 6.08 -45.80 11.13
N ILE A 106 5.60 -46.12 9.93
CA ILE A 106 5.28 -45.14 8.88
C ILE A 106 3.99 -44.40 9.27
N ALA A 107 2.99 -45.12 9.76
CA ALA A 107 1.76 -44.54 10.29
C ALA A 107 2.04 -43.52 11.39
N ALA A 108 2.87 -43.86 12.40
CA ALA A 108 3.23 -42.95 13.47
C ALA A 108 4.02 -41.71 12.99
N GLN A 109 4.89 -41.86 11.98
CA GLN A 109 5.63 -40.73 11.40
C GLN A 109 4.72 -39.79 10.59
N SER A 110 3.85 -40.35 9.74
CA SER A 110 2.83 -39.60 9.00
C SER A 110 1.86 -38.91 9.95
N ALA A 111 1.33 -39.64 10.95
CA ALA A 111 0.44 -39.10 11.98
C ALA A 111 1.07 -37.89 12.68
N LYS A 112 2.32 -38.02 13.14
CA LYS A 112 3.06 -36.91 13.76
C LYS A 112 3.17 -35.70 12.82
N GLN A 113 3.50 -35.91 11.54
CA GLN A 113 3.62 -34.83 10.57
C GLN A 113 2.28 -34.12 10.32
N VAL A 114 1.19 -34.88 10.23
CA VAL A 114 -0.18 -34.39 9.97
C VAL A 114 -0.73 -33.62 11.16
N ILE A 115 -0.53 -34.15 12.37
CA ILE A 115 -0.91 -33.47 13.62
C ILE A 115 -0.14 -32.16 13.76
N ILE A 116 1.18 -32.14 13.49
CA ILE A 116 1.98 -30.91 13.48
C ILE A 116 1.48 -29.93 12.41
N GLN A 117 1.07 -30.42 11.23
CA GLN A 117 0.56 -29.57 10.15
C GLN A 117 -0.79 -28.95 10.53
N LYS A 118 -1.77 -29.74 10.97
CA LYS A 118 -3.08 -29.21 11.40
C LYS A 118 -3.00 -28.34 12.65
N MET A 119 -2.07 -28.62 13.57
CA MET A 119 -1.77 -27.74 14.70
C MET A 119 -1.28 -26.36 14.23
N LYS A 120 -0.37 -26.32 13.24
CA LYS A 120 0.07 -25.06 12.62
C LYS A 120 -1.04 -24.36 11.85
N ASP A 121 -1.89 -25.10 11.15
CA ASP A 121 -2.95 -24.49 10.34
C ASP A 121 -4.06 -23.90 11.22
N ALA A 122 -4.46 -24.57 12.31
CA ALA A 122 -5.34 -23.96 13.31
C ALA A 122 -4.71 -22.74 14.01
N GLU A 123 -3.39 -22.75 14.23
CA GLU A 123 -2.65 -21.60 14.78
C GLU A 123 -2.61 -20.41 13.80
N LYS A 124 -2.44 -20.67 12.49
CA LYS A 124 -2.59 -19.65 11.43
C LYS A 124 -3.98 -19.03 11.45
N ASP A 125 -5.02 -19.86 11.49
CA ASP A 125 -6.41 -19.40 11.41
C ASP A 125 -6.79 -18.57 12.65
N ALA A 126 -6.38 -19.02 13.84
CA ALA A 126 -6.55 -18.28 15.09
C ALA A 126 -5.80 -16.94 15.12
N ILE A 127 -4.58 -16.88 14.54
CA ILE A 127 -3.85 -15.61 14.36
C ILE A 127 -4.61 -14.71 13.37
N TYR A 128 -5.07 -15.23 12.23
CA TYR A 128 -5.81 -14.45 11.24
C TYR A 128 -7.06 -13.80 11.84
N SER A 129 -7.91 -14.58 12.52
CA SER A 129 -9.11 -14.08 13.19
C SER A 129 -8.80 -13.09 14.32
N SER A 130 -7.66 -13.25 15.02
CA SER A 130 -7.26 -12.33 16.10
C SER A 130 -6.78 -10.95 15.61
N PHE A 131 -6.47 -10.79 14.32
CA PHE A 131 -5.90 -9.55 13.77
C PHE A 131 -6.70 -8.91 12.64
N ILE A 132 -7.66 -9.62 12.01
CA ILE A 132 -8.44 -9.08 10.88
C ILE A 132 -9.28 -7.85 11.29
N ASP A 133 -9.95 -7.91 12.44
CA ASP A 133 -10.75 -6.81 12.99
C ASP A 133 -9.91 -5.66 13.56
N ARG A 134 -8.61 -5.92 13.80
CA ARG A 134 -7.64 -4.99 14.39
C ARG A 134 -6.85 -4.20 13.33
N LYS A 135 -7.31 -4.24 12.07
CA LYS A 135 -6.78 -3.40 10.99
C LYS A 135 -6.95 -1.92 11.35
N GLY A 136 -5.89 -1.14 11.26
CA GLY A 136 -5.89 0.26 11.66
C GLY A 136 -5.66 0.48 13.17
N GLU A 137 -5.17 -0.51 13.92
CA GLU A 137 -4.60 -0.30 15.26
C GLU A 137 -3.08 -0.10 15.24
N ILE A 138 -2.56 0.67 16.21
CA ILE A 138 -1.12 0.66 16.52
C ILE A 138 -0.77 -0.59 17.33
N ILE A 139 0.21 -1.34 16.85
CA ILE A 139 0.84 -2.44 17.59
C ILE A 139 2.29 -2.11 17.96
N ASN A 140 2.70 -2.60 19.13
CA ASN A 140 4.06 -2.53 19.63
C ASN A 140 4.78 -3.85 19.36
N GLY A 141 6.01 -3.81 18.87
CA GLY A 141 6.80 -5.01 18.61
C GLY A 141 8.31 -4.79 18.75
N ILE A 142 9.07 -5.85 18.50
CA ILE A 142 10.54 -5.87 18.57
C ILE A 142 11.11 -6.37 17.24
N VAL A 143 12.05 -5.64 16.67
CA VAL A 143 12.72 -5.98 15.40
C VAL A 143 13.56 -7.25 15.56
N GLN A 144 13.19 -8.32 14.84
CA GLN A 144 13.88 -9.62 14.88
C GLN A 144 15.02 -9.72 13.87
N ARG A 145 14.80 -9.22 12.66
CA ARG A 145 15.75 -9.25 11.53
C ARG A 145 15.29 -8.25 10.46
N ILE A 146 16.16 -8.02 9.47
CA ILE A 146 15.88 -7.17 8.31
C ILE A 146 16.22 -8.01 7.07
N ASP A 147 15.20 -8.39 6.31
CA ASP A 147 15.30 -9.32 5.19
C ASP A 147 15.15 -8.53 3.88
N ARG A 148 16.25 -8.33 3.15
CA ARG A 148 16.30 -7.58 1.87
C ARG A 148 15.77 -6.13 1.92
N GLY A 149 15.69 -5.53 3.10
CA GLY A 149 15.18 -4.18 3.33
C GLY A 149 13.80 -4.14 4.02
N ASP A 150 13.06 -5.26 4.03
CA ASP A 150 11.83 -5.38 4.81
C ASP A 150 12.18 -5.73 6.27
N ILE A 151 11.54 -5.05 7.22
CA ILE A 151 11.81 -5.24 8.66
C ILE A 151 10.82 -6.29 9.20
N ILE A 152 11.35 -7.35 9.81
CA ILE A 152 10.52 -8.36 10.48
C ILE A 152 10.40 -8.03 11.97
N VAL A 153 9.15 -7.90 12.43
CA VAL A 153 8.78 -7.44 13.77
C VAL A 153 8.04 -8.56 14.50
N ASN A 154 8.54 -8.97 15.66
CA ASN A 154 7.80 -9.85 16.55
C ASN A 154 6.79 -9.02 17.36
N ILE A 155 5.51 -9.37 17.26
CA ILE A 155 4.38 -8.72 17.96
C ILE A 155 3.79 -9.60 19.08
N GLY A 156 4.61 -10.48 19.66
CA GLY A 156 4.27 -11.40 20.74
C GLY A 156 3.68 -12.73 20.25
N GLN A 157 2.56 -12.67 19.53
CA GLN A 157 1.86 -13.88 19.04
C GLN A 157 2.40 -14.43 17.71
N THR A 158 2.99 -13.56 16.87
CA THR A 158 3.49 -13.92 15.54
C THR A 158 4.54 -12.92 15.05
N GLU A 159 5.14 -13.20 13.89
CA GLU A 159 5.93 -12.23 13.13
C GLU A 159 5.04 -11.42 12.18
N ALA A 160 5.29 -10.12 12.10
CA ALA A 160 4.69 -9.19 11.17
C ALA A 160 5.79 -8.54 10.31
N ILE A 161 5.44 -8.11 9.10
CA ILE A 161 6.38 -7.48 8.16
C ILE A 161 6.08 -5.98 8.05
N LEU A 162 7.13 -5.15 8.08
CA LEU A 162 7.08 -3.72 7.75
C LEU A 162 7.85 -3.50 6.45
N PRO A 163 7.17 -3.49 5.28
CA PRO A 163 7.84 -3.41 3.98
C PRO A 163 8.59 -2.11 3.77
N GLN A 164 9.65 -2.09 2.96
CA GLN A 164 10.50 -0.90 2.75
C GLN A 164 9.70 0.35 2.33
N ARG A 165 8.66 0.21 1.50
CA ARG A 165 7.76 1.31 1.08
C ARG A 165 6.84 1.85 2.18
N GLU A 166 6.69 1.12 3.28
CA GLU A 166 5.86 1.48 4.44
C GLU A 166 6.69 1.97 5.65
N GLN A 167 8.02 2.01 5.51
CA GLN A 167 8.97 2.57 6.47
C GLN A 167 9.12 4.09 6.25
N LEU A 168 9.49 4.84 7.29
CA LEU A 168 9.77 6.27 7.13
C LEU A 168 11.21 6.46 6.61
N PRO A 169 11.46 7.26 5.55
CA PRO A 169 12.79 7.36 4.91
C PRO A 169 13.95 7.89 5.78
N LYS A 170 13.68 8.33 7.01
CA LYS A 170 14.65 8.85 7.99
C LYS A 170 14.88 7.90 9.16
N GLU A 171 14.31 6.70 9.12
CA GLU A 171 14.41 5.71 10.19
C GLU A 171 15.45 4.64 9.88
N ALA A 172 16.38 4.45 10.82
CA ALA A 172 17.23 3.28 10.90
C ALA A 172 16.79 2.45 12.11
N TYR A 173 16.55 1.16 11.87
CA TYR A 173 16.24 0.17 12.90
C TYR A 173 17.34 -0.89 12.95
N ARG A 174 17.57 -1.44 14.14
CA ARG A 174 18.51 -2.53 14.42
C ARG A 174 17.77 -3.70 15.07
N ARG A 175 18.40 -4.88 15.04
CA ARG A 175 17.89 -6.07 15.72
C ARG A 175 17.80 -5.82 17.23
N GLY A 176 16.64 -6.06 17.82
CA GLY A 176 16.34 -5.78 19.23
C GLY A 176 15.65 -4.44 19.48
N ASP A 177 15.60 -3.53 18.50
CA ASP A 177 14.91 -2.25 18.67
C ASP A 177 13.41 -2.44 18.86
N ARG A 178 12.81 -1.60 19.70
CA ARG A 178 11.36 -1.50 19.85
C ARG A 178 10.79 -0.63 18.74
N ILE A 179 9.71 -1.08 18.12
CA ILE A 179 9.03 -0.40 17.03
C ILE A 179 7.52 -0.36 17.26
N ARG A 180 6.91 0.79 16.95
CA ARG A 180 5.46 0.97 16.88
C ARG A 180 5.05 1.01 15.41
N ALA A 181 3.92 0.44 15.02
CA ALA A 181 3.41 0.58 13.65
C ALA A 181 1.91 0.35 13.58
N ASN A 182 1.25 0.91 12.56
CA ASN A 182 -0.15 0.64 12.27
C ASN A 182 -0.31 -0.71 11.54
N ILE A 183 -1.34 -1.49 11.85
CA ILE A 183 -1.70 -2.68 11.07
C ILE A 183 -2.37 -2.23 9.76
N MET A 184 -1.63 -2.23 8.65
CA MET A 184 -2.11 -1.79 7.34
C MET A 184 -3.10 -2.78 6.73
N LYS A 185 -2.76 -4.07 6.77
CA LYS A 185 -3.60 -5.18 6.29
C LYS A 185 -3.12 -6.53 6.85
N VAL A 186 -4.04 -7.48 6.94
CA VAL A 186 -3.75 -8.89 7.22
C VAL A 186 -4.04 -9.70 5.95
N LEU A 187 -3.04 -10.45 5.47
CA LEU A 187 -3.17 -11.31 4.29
C LEU A 187 -3.15 -12.78 4.71
N SER A 188 -3.99 -13.61 4.08
CA SER A 188 -3.90 -15.07 4.17
C SER A 188 -3.05 -15.62 3.01
N ASP A 189 -1.75 -15.85 3.23
CA ASP A 189 -0.90 -16.58 2.27
C ASP A 189 -0.90 -18.08 2.60
N SER A 190 -0.64 -18.89 1.57
CA SER A 190 -0.31 -20.32 1.63
C SER A 190 0.65 -20.71 2.76
N ARG A 191 1.61 -19.83 3.10
CA ARG A 191 2.61 -20.05 4.16
C ARG A 191 2.09 -19.71 5.56
N GLY A 192 1.10 -18.83 5.67
CA GLY A 192 0.54 -18.33 6.92
C GLY A 192 -0.06 -16.92 6.81
N PRO A 193 -0.69 -16.40 7.89
CA PRO A 193 -1.19 -15.04 7.92
C PRO A 193 -0.03 -14.04 7.95
N GLN A 194 0.10 -13.23 6.90
CA GLN A 194 1.09 -12.17 6.82
C GLN A 194 0.45 -10.85 7.26
N ILE A 195 0.78 -10.42 8.48
CA ILE A 195 0.40 -9.10 9.01
C ILE A 195 1.37 -8.07 8.43
N VAL A 196 0.83 -7.14 7.65
CA VAL A 196 1.60 -6.05 7.03
C VAL A 196 1.40 -4.77 7.85
N LEU A 197 2.50 -4.26 8.37
CA LEU A 197 2.59 -3.04 9.15
C LEU A 197 2.90 -1.83 8.25
N SER A 198 2.56 -0.63 8.74
CA SER A 198 2.98 0.64 8.14
C SER A 198 3.26 1.72 9.17
N ARG A 199 4.30 2.52 8.93
CA ARG A 199 4.60 3.78 9.64
C ARG A 199 4.34 5.02 8.76
N THR A 200 4.06 4.85 7.48
CA THR A 200 3.76 5.94 6.52
C THR A 200 2.27 6.28 6.43
N HIS A 201 1.36 5.34 6.72
CA HIS A 201 -0.09 5.54 6.59
C HIS A 201 -0.64 6.71 7.46
N PRO A 202 -1.67 7.46 7.02
CA PRO A 202 -2.29 8.51 7.83
C PRO A 202 -2.82 8.02 9.19
N ASP A 203 -3.44 6.84 9.25
CA ASP A 203 -4.00 6.31 10.52
C ASP A 203 -2.94 6.16 11.61
N PHE A 204 -1.66 5.96 11.26
CA PHE A 204 -0.58 5.90 12.25
C PHE A 204 -0.45 7.24 13.00
N LEU A 205 -0.58 8.36 12.29
CA LEU A 205 -0.61 9.70 12.88
C LEU A 205 -1.87 9.89 13.73
N ILE A 206 -3.04 9.53 13.20
CA ILE A 206 -4.33 9.63 13.89
C ILE A 206 -4.30 8.87 15.23
N ASN A 207 -3.79 7.64 15.23
CA ASN A 207 -3.76 6.79 16.41
C ASN A 207 -2.66 7.19 17.41
N LEU A 208 -1.56 7.81 16.97
CA LEU A 208 -0.61 8.43 17.88
C LEU A 208 -1.28 9.58 18.65
N PHE A 209 -2.05 10.44 17.97
CA PHE A 209 -2.83 11.48 18.65
C PHE A 209 -3.90 10.91 19.59
N LYS A 210 -4.64 9.85 19.22
CA LYS A 210 -5.55 9.14 20.14
C LYS A 210 -4.86 8.58 21.40
N THR A 211 -3.56 8.28 21.32
CA THR A 211 -2.77 7.76 22.45
C THR A 211 -2.22 8.89 23.34
N GLU A 212 -1.94 10.04 22.75
CA GLU A 212 -1.28 11.19 23.40
C GLU A 212 -2.27 12.24 23.96
N VAL A 213 -3.51 12.27 23.43
CA VAL A 213 -4.54 13.27 23.74
C VAL A 213 -5.78 12.55 24.33
N PRO A 214 -5.92 12.49 25.67
CA PRO A 214 -7.06 11.87 26.35
C PRO A 214 -8.42 12.34 25.82
N GLU A 215 -8.54 13.62 25.51
CA GLU A 215 -9.74 14.28 25.01
C GLU A 215 -10.22 13.69 23.66
N ILE A 216 -9.33 13.06 22.88
CA ILE A 216 -9.68 12.31 21.66
C ILE A 216 -10.08 10.88 21.98
N SER A 217 -9.46 10.25 22.98
CA SER A 217 -9.82 8.89 23.43
C SER A 217 -11.18 8.84 24.14
N GLU A 218 -11.57 9.94 24.80
CA GLU A 218 -12.89 10.15 25.42
C GLU A 218 -13.96 10.61 24.41
N GLY A 219 -13.57 10.92 23.16
CA GLY A 219 -14.48 11.31 22.08
C GLY A 219 -14.95 12.77 22.10
N ILE A 220 -14.45 13.59 23.02
CA ILE A 220 -14.76 15.03 23.12
C ILE A 220 -14.18 15.78 21.92
N VAL A 221 -12.92 15.46 21.56
CA VAL A 221 -12.24 15.99 20.38
C VAL A 221 -12.21 14.91 19.30
N THR A 222 -12.62 15.27 18.09
CA THR A 222 -12.72 14.37 16.94
C THR A 222 -11.68 14.76 15.89
N ILE A 223 -10.91 13.78 15.40
CA ILE A 223 -10.05 13.96 14.23
C ILE A 223 -10.91 13.74 12.99
N GLN A 224 -11.23 14.83 12.29
CA GLN A 224 -12.11 14.84 11.11
C GLN A 224 -11.37 14.40 9.83
N GLY A 225 -10.04 14.53 9.81
CA GLY A 225 -9.21 14.06 8.68
C GLY A 225 -7.72 14.22 8.93
N ALA A 226 -6.90 13.53 8.14
CA ALA A 226 -5.44 13.64 8.18
C ALA A 226 -4.82 13.47 6.79
N ALA A 227 -4.10 14.49 6.32
CA ALA A 227 -3.31 14.44 5.09
C ALA A 227 -1.81 14.36 5.44
N ARG A 228 -1.07 13.47 4.77
CA ARG A 228 0.30 13.12 5.20
C ARG A 228 1.26 12.93 4.01
N GLU A 229 2.41 13.59 4.08
CA GLU A 229 3.62 13.30 3.30
C GLU A 229 4.69 12.78 4.27
N ALA A 230 4.69 11.47 4.44
CA ALA A 230 5.36 10.75 5.52
C ALA A 230 6.86 11.07 5.65
N GLY A 231 7.30 11.30 6.88
CA GLY A 231 8.66 11.72 7.23
C GLY A 231 8.97 13.18 6.92
N ASN A 232 8.04 13.97 6.36
CA ASN A 232 8.26 15.39 6.02
C ASN A 232 7.22 16.33 6.65
N ARG A 233 5.95 16.26 6.23
CA ARG A 233 4.87 17.12 6.77
C ARG A 233 3.51 16.44 6.72
N ALA A 234 2.69 16.69 7.73
CA ALA A 234 1.29 16.31 7.79
C ALA A 234 0.41 17.50 8.22
N LYS A 235 -0.88 17.40 7.91
CA LYS A 235 -1.95 18.28 8.35
C LYS A 235 -3.06 17.43 8.96
N ILE A 236 -3.52 17.75 10.17
CA ILE A 236 -4.68 17.09 10.79
C ILE A 236 -5.80 18.10 11.05
N ALA A 237 -7.04 17.71 10.74
CA ALA A 237 -8.24 18.49 11.02
C ALA A 237 -8.88 17.99 12.31
N VAL A 238 -9.11 18.89 13.27
CA VAL A 238 -9.69 18.56 14.58
C VAL A 238 -10.90 19.45 14.89
N GLY A 239 -11.97 18.85 15.42
CA GLY A 239 -13.17 19.55 15.87
C GLY A 239 -13.62 19.04 17.24
N SER A 240 -14.20 19.90 18.07
CA SER A 240 -14.74 19.52 19.38
C SER A 240 -16.25 19.30 19.29
N SER A 241 -16.79 18.36 20.08
CA SER A 241 -18.23 18.28 20.35
C SER A 241 -18.69 19.25 21.44
N ASP A 242 -17.76 19.80 22.21
CA ASP A 242 -17.99 20.75 23.30
C ASP A 242 -17.43 22.14 22.93
N PHE A 243 -18.22 23.19 23.15
CA PHE A 243 -17.84 24.57 22.84
C PHE A 243 -16.86 25.17 23.87
N ASP A 244 -16.80 24.64 25.09
CA ASP A 244 -15.88 25.12 26.14
C ASP A 244 -14.45 24.56 25.98
N ILE A 245 -14.23 23.67 24.99
CA ILE A 245 -12.97 22.94 24.80
C ILE A 245 -12.39 23.23 23.40
N ASP A 246 -11.23 23.90 23.36
CA ASP A 246 -10.45 24.12 22.14
C ASP A 246 -9.79 22.81 21.66
N PRO A 247 -10.19 22.26 20.49
CA PRO A 247 -9.63 21.01 19.98
C PRO A 247 -8.16 21.16 19.53
N VAL A 248 -7.72 22.37 19.14
CA VAL A 248 -6.33 22.61 18.73
C VAL A 248 -5.44 22.66 19.97
N GLY A 249 -5.80 23.47 20.97
CA GLY A 249 -5.12 23.55 22.26
C GLY A 249 -5.02 22.20 22.98
N ALA A 250 -6.07 21.38 22.94
CA ALA A 250 -6.04 20.01 23.45
C ALA A 250 -4.98 19.15 22.74
N CYS A 251 -4.92 19.17 21.40
CA CYS A 251 -3.96 18.37 20.64
C CYS A 251 -2.51 18.89 20.74
N VAL A 252 -2.32 20.20 20.92
CA VAL A 252 -1.02 20.84 21.11
C VAL A 252 -0.47 20.57 22.52
N GLY A 253 -1.30 20.73 23.56
CA GLY A 253 -0.89 20.60 24.96
C GLY A 253 0.00 21.74 25.46
N MET A 254 0.41 21.68 26.74
CA MET A 254 1.21 22.74 27.36
C MET A 254 2.53 22.99 26.59
N LYS A 255 2.67 24.20 26.03
CA LYS A 255 3.81 24.61 25.19
C LYS A 255 4.10 23.65 24.01
N GLY A 256 3.09 22.92 23.53
CA GLY A 256 3.25 21.95 22.45
C GLY A 256 3.71 20.56 22.88
N SER A 257 3.71 20.21 24.17
CA SER A 257 4.27 18.95 24.66
C SER A 257 3.70 17.70 23.96
N ARG A 258 2.38 17.64 23.79
CA ARG A 258 1.68 16.49 23.18
C ARG A 258 2.07 16.36 21.71
N VAL A 259 1.94 17.43 20.93
CA VAL A 259 2.35 17.40 19.50
C VAL A 259 3.84 17.11 19.33
N GLN A 260 4.73 17.62 20.19
CA GLN A 260 6.18 17.33 20.10
C GLN A 260 6.50 15.85 20.37
N ASN A 261 5.78 15.17 21.26
CA ASN A 261 5.94 13.72 21.46
C ASN A 261 5.59 12.93 20.18
N VAL A 262 4.52 13.31 19.47
CA VAL A 262 4.15 12.71 18.17
C VAL A 262 5.19 13.05 17.09
N VAL A 263 5.67 14.29 17.00
CA VAL A 263 6.76 14.71 16.09
C VAL A 263 8.04 13.89 16.35
N GLN A 264 8.38 13.61 17.61
CA GLN A 264 9.58 12.84 17.99
C GLN A 264 9.47 11.36 17.61
N GLU A 265 8.30 10.75 17.80
CA GLU A 265 8.00 9.39 17.31
C GLU A 265 8.14 9.31 15.78
N LEU A 266 7.73 10.36 15.05
CA LEU A 266 7.82 10.46 13.59
C LEU A 266 9.14 11.10 13.08
N ARG A 267 10.19 11.11 13.91
CA ARG A 267 11.55 11.58 13.58
C ARG A 267 11.62 12.99 12.97
N GLY A 268 10.81 13.92 13.47
CA GLY A 268 10.81 15.32 13.03
C GLY A 268 9.93 15.62 11.81
N GLU A 269 8.97 14.73 11.48
CA GLU A 269 7.86 15.05 10.60
C GLU A 269 7.06 16.24 11.17
N LYS A 270 6.89 17.32 10.39
CA LYS A 270 6.17 18.51 10.86
C LYS A 270 4.67 18.28 10.83
N ILE A 271 3.96 18.59 11.91
CA ILE A 271 2.51 18.40 12.00
C ILE A 271 1.85 19.76 12.17
N ASP A 272 0.98 20.13 11.22
CA ASP A 272 0.05 21.25 11.39
C ASP A 272 -1.25 20.72 11.99
N ILE A 273 -1.77 21.38 13.02
CA ILE A 273 -3.04 21.04 13.67
C ILE A 273 -4.04 22.15 13.34
N ILE A 274 -5.14 21.80 12.70
CA ILE A 274 -6.04 22.73 12.01
C ILE A 274 -7.45 22.60 12.59
N PRO A 275 -8.10 23.71 12.98
CA PRO A 275 -9.50 23.67 13.41
C PRO A 275 -10.40 23.36 12.20
N TRP A 276 -11.13 22.24 12.30
CA TRP A 276 -12.16 21.87 11.32
C TRP A 276 -13.34 22.83 11.40
N HIS A 277 -14.03 23.03 10.27
CA HIS A 277 -15.20 23.90 10.19
C HIS A 277 -16.21 23.33 9.17
N VAL A 278 -17.51 23.54 9.41
CA VAL A 278 -18.61 23.01 8.57
C VAL A 278 -18.64 23.67 7.19
N ASP A 279 -18.52 25.01 7.15
CA ASP A 279 -18.37 25.74 5.89
C ASP A 279 -16.95 25.54 5.33
N ALA A 280 -16.91 25.05 4.09
CA ALA A 280 -15.72 24.55 3.42
C ALA A 280 -14.71 25.65 3.06
N ALA A 281 -15.15 26.89 2.80
CA ALA A 281 -14.24 28.00 2.51
C ALA A 281 -13.39 28.31 3.75
N LYS A 282 -14.02 28.40 4.93
CA LYS A 282 -13.29 28.58 6.20
C LYS A 282 -12.37 27.39 6.50
N PHE A 283 -12.81 26.16 6.21
CA PHE A 283 -11.96 24.99 6.42
C PHE A 283 -10.74 24.97 5.48
N VAL A 284 -10.89 25.38 4.22
CA VAL A 284 -9.77 25.59 3.27
C VAL A 284 -8.82 26.69 3.76
N CYS A 285 -9.35 27.82 4.24
CA CYS A 285 -8.51 28.88 4.84
C CYS A 285 -7.69 28.36 6.02
N ASN A 286 -8.35 27.64 6.95
CA ASN A 286 -7.67 27.04 8.10
C ASN A 286 -6.62 26.00 7.65
N ALA A 287 -6.89 25.22 6.59
CA ALA A 287 -5.99 24.19 6.10
C ALA A 287 -4.73 24.74 5.39
N LEU A 288 -4.84 25.88 4.72
CA LEU A 288 -3.71 26.55 4.02
C LEU A 288 -2.79 27.34 4.96
N ALA A 289 -3.16 27.53 6.22
CA ALA A 289 -2.33 28.16 7.25
C ALA A 289 -0.87 27.65 7.25
N PRO A 290 0.13 28.53 7.44
CA PRO A 290 0.04 29.88 7.99
C PRO A 290 -0.06 31.01 6.94
N ALA A 291 -0.49 30.75 5.70
CA ALA A 291 -0.74 31.82 4.73
C ALA A 291 -2.08 32.53 5.04
N GLU A 292 -2.08 33.86 4.96
CA GLU A 292 -3.32 34.66 4.98
C GLU A 292 -3.95 34.70 3.58
N ILE A 293 -5.29 34.77 3.53
CA ILE A 293 -6.11 34.61 2.31
C ILE A 293 -7.07 35.78 2.20
N SER A 294 -7.07 36.43 1.04
CA SER A 294 -7.92 37.60 0.76
C SER A 294 -9.31 37.18 0.30
N ARG A 295 -9.41 36.14 -0.52
CA ARG A 295 -10.68 35.64 -1.08
C ARG A 295 -10.58 34.16 -1.44
N VAL A 296 -11.71 33.46 -1.29
CA VAL A 296 -11.93 32.13 -1.88
C VAL A 296 -13.10 32.26 -2.85
N ILE A 297 -12.97 31.65 -4.03
CA ILE A 297 -14.05 31.46 -5.00
C ILE A 297 -14.29 29.95 -5.09
N ILE A 298 -15.55 29.53 -5.06
CA ILE A 298 -15.95 28.12 -4.99
C ILE A 298 -16.62 27.75 -6.31
N ASP A 299 -16.18 26.65 -6.89
CA ASP A 299 -16.81 25.96 -8.02
C ASP A 299 -17.30 24.59 -7.52
N GLU A 300 -18.60 24.51 -7.21
CA GLU A 300 -19.24 23.29 -6.73
C GLU A 300 -19.42 22.23 -7.85
N GLU A 301 -19.44 22.63 -9.13
CA GLU A 301 -19.60 21.72 -10.25
C GLU A 301 -18.32 20.90 -10.47
N ASN A 302 -17.16 21.56 -10.48
CA ASN A 302 -15.85 20.93 -10.64
C ASN A 302 -15.20 20.49 -9.31
N ASN A 303 -15.87 20.70 -8.16
CA ASN A 303 -15.33 20.47 -6.81
C ASN A 303 -13.95 21.14 -6.61
N SER A 304 -13.86 22.40 -7.06
CA SER A 304 -12.62 23.20 -6.99
C SER A 304 -12.83 24.51 -6.24
N MET A 305 -11.73 25.06 -5.71
CA MET A 305 -11.69 26.41 -5.16
C MET A 305 -10.46 27.14 -5.67
N GLU A 306 -10.68 28.36 -6.16
CA GLU A 306 -9.61 29.33 -6.42
C GLU A 306 -9.38 30.14 -5.14
N VAL A 307 -8.14 30.15 -4.65
CA VAL A 307 -7.77 30.84 -3.42
C VAL A 307 -6.82 31.99 -3.75
N ILE A 308 -7.30 33.22 -3.58
CA ILE A 308 -6.56 34.44 -3.85
C ILE A 308 -5.87 34.89 -2.55
N VAL A 309 -4.54 34.99 -2.61
CA VAL A 309 -3.68 35.42 -1.50
C VAL A 309 -2.90 36.69 -1.84
N PRO A 310 -2.46 37.50 -0.85
CA PRO A 310 -1.52 38.57 -1.13
C PRO A 310 -0.19 38.01 -1.70
N ASP A 311 0.46 38.76 -2.60
CA ASP A 311 1.68 38.31 -3.30
C ASP A 311 2.81 37.84 -2.37
N GLU A 312 2.93 38.42 -1.17
CA GLU A 312 3.90 38.00 -0.16
C GLU A 312 3.62 36.61 0.44
N PHE A 313 2.35 36.19 0.49
CA PHE A 313 1.94 34.89 1.04
C PHE A 313 1.89 33.77 0.00
N LEU A 314 1.88 34.07 -1.31
CA LEU A 314 1.81 33.07 -2.40
C LEU A 314 2.83 31.92 -2.24
N SER A 315 4.08 32.25 -1.95
CA SER A 315 5.17 31.28 -1.74
C SER A 315 4.94 30.37 -0.51
N VAL A 316 4.28 30.90 0.53
CA VAL A 316 3.94 30.16 1.76
C VAL A 316 2.71 29.28 1.53
N ALA A 317 1.69 29.81 0.86
CA ALA A 317 0.43 29.14 0.55
C ALA A 317 0.64 27.90 -0.32
N ILE A 318 1.41 28.02 -1.42
CA ILE A 318 1.84 26.90 -2.27
C ILE A 318 2.80 25.98 -1.49
N GLY A 319 3.81 26.58 -0.84
CA GLY A 319 4.85 25.88 -0.11
C GLY A 319 5.84 25.12 -1.00
N LYS A 320 6.88 24.56 -0.38
CA LYS A 320 7.98 23.87 -1.10
C LYS A 320 7.44 22.75 -2.00
N ARG A 321 7.63 22.89 -3.32
CA ARG A 321 7.12 21.96 -4.35
C ARG A 321 5.60 21.70 -4.24
N GLY A 322 4.81 22.72 -3.89
CA GLY A 322 3.35 22.60 -3.77
C GLY A 322 2.87 21.75 -2.57
N GLN A 323 3.75 21.45 -1.60
CA GLN A 323 3.42 20.58 -0.46
C GLN A 323 2.27 21.12 0.40
N ASN A 324 2.15 22.44 0.59
CA ASN A 324 1.15 22.99 1.49
C ASN A 324 -0.25 22.91 0.86
N VAL A 325 -0.39 23.33 -0.41
CA VAL A 325 -1.60 23.11 -1.23
C VAL A 325 -1.96 21.63 -1.34
N ARG A 326 -0.99 20.75 -1.66
CA ARG A 326 -1.28 19.30 -1.83
C ARG A 326 -1.75 18.64 -0.52
N LEU A 327 -1.25 19.07 0.62
CA LEU A 327 -1.73 18.60 1.92
C LEU A 327 -3.09 19.19 2.28
N ALA A 328 -3.35 20.47 1.99
CA ALA A 328 -4.65 21.10 2.22
C ALA A 328 -5.74 20.46 1.35
N SER A 329 -5.53 20.33 0.04
CA SER A 329 -6.43 19.67 -0.92
C SER A 329 -6.76 18.23 -0.51
N LYS A 330 -5.75 17.44 -0.08
CA LYS A 330 -5.96 16.09 0.46
C LYS A 330 -6.70 16.04 1.80
N LEU A 331 -6.72 17.14 2.57
CA LEU A 331 -7.39 17.21 3.87
C LEU A 331 -8.84 17.66 3.73
N THR A 332 -9.12 18.59 2.81
CA THR A 332 -10.46 19.14 2.58
C THR A 332 -11.26 18.35 1.54
N GLY A 333 -10.59 17.62 0.65
CA GLY A 333 -11.19 16.89 -0.47
C GLY A 333 -11.37 17.71 -1.75
N TRP A 334 -11.13 19.03 -1.69
CA TRP A 334 -11.31 19.95 -2.81
C TRP A 334 -10.05 20.07 -3.66
N HIS A 335 -10.22 20.31 -4.97
CA HIS A 335 -9.11 20.81 -5.79
C HIS A 335 -8.85 22.28 -5.42
N LEU A 336 -7.58 22.65 -5.16
CA LEU A 336 -7.22 24.00 -4.74
C LEU A 336 -6.22 24.60 -5.71
N ASP A 337 -6.62 25.64 -6.44
CA ASP A 337 -5.69 26.54 -7.12
C ASP A 337 -5.37 27.73 -6.21
N VAL A 338 -4.16 28.28 -6.33
CA VAL A 338 -3.70 29.39 -5.49
C VAL A 338 -2.98 30.43 -6.34
N GLN A 339 -3.61 31.59 -6.47
CA GLN A 339 -3.12 32.72 -7.25
C GLN A 339 -2.91 33.93 -6.34
N SER A 340 -2.06 34.88 -6.77
CA SER A 340 -1.92 36.14 -6.03
C SER A 340 -2.91 37.21 -6.51
N GLU A 341 -3.19 38.18 -5.65
CA GLU A 341 -4.04 39.34 -5.98
C GLU A 341 -3.59 40.06 -7.27
N SER A 342 -2.29 40.20 -7.51
CA SER A 342 -1.78 40.84 -8.73
C SER A 342 -2.10 40.03 -10.01
N VAL A 343 -1.92 38.71 -9.97
CA VAL A 343 -2.22 37.79 -11.08
C VAL A 343 -3.72 37.74 -11.33
N TYR A 344 -4.53 37.57 -10.27
CA TYR A 344 -5.98 37.57 -10.36
C TYR A 344 -6.52 38.89 -10.93
N SER A 345 -6.04 40.04 -10.43
CA SER A 345 -6.44 41.37 -10.92
C SER A 345 -6.05 41.60 -12.39
N GLN A 346 -4.91 41.05 -12.83
CA GLN A 346 -4.53 41.06 -14.25
C GLN A 346 -5.46 40.17 -15.09
N ALA A 347 -5.72 38.93 -14.66
CA ALA A 347 -6.59 37.99 -15.37
C ALA A 347 -8.02 38.52 -15.52
N MET A 348 -8.61 39.10 -14.46
CA MET A 348 -9.94 39.72 -14.52
C MET A 348 -9.98 40.91 -15.48
N LYS A 349 -8.89 41.68 -15.57
CA LYS A 349 -8.78 42.78 -16.53
C LYS A 349 -8.65 42.25 -17.97
N GLU A 350 -7.82 41.24 -18.21
CA GLU A 350 -7.67 40.61 -19.53
C GLU A 350 -8.98 39.94 -20.00
N GLY A 351 -9.77 39.39 -19.08
CA GLY A 351 -11.13 38.93 -19.34
C GLY A 351 -12.09 40.05 -19.77
N TYR A 352 -12.08 41.18 -19.06
CA TYR A 352 -12.89 42.36 -19.42
C TYR A 352 -12.44 43.00 -20.76
N ASP A 353 -11.13 43.13 -20.99
CA ASP A 353 -10.58 43.58 -22.27
C ASP A 353 -10.94 42.61 -23.42
N SER A 354 -11.04 41.30 -23.13
CA SER A 354 -11.52 40.27 -24.07
C SER A 354 -13.01 40.39 -24.37
N LEU A 355 -13.86 40.69 -23.37
CA LEU A 355 -15.29 40.99 -23.56
C LEU A 355 -15.51 42.24 -24.43
N MET A 356 -14.73 43.31 -24.20
CA MET A 356 -14.74 44.50 -25.08
C MET A 356 -14.27 44.20 -26.51
N GLY A 357 -13.52 43.11 -26.72
CA GLY A 357 -13.11 42.61 -28.04
C GLY A 357 -14.23 41.88 -28.80
N VAL A 358 -15.36 41.55 -28.18
CA VAL A 358 -16.48 40.83 -28.81
C VAL A 358 -17.34 41.78 -29.64
N SER A 359 -17.49 41.48 -30.94
CA SER A 359 -18.37 42.23 -31.83
C SER A 359 -19.82 42.25 -31.32
N GLY A 360 -20.37 43.45 -31.12
CA GLY A 360 -21.71 43.68 -30.56
C GLY A 360 -21.73 43.99 -29.05
N VAL A 361 -20.62 43.78 -28.33
CA VAL A 361 -20.48 44.24 -26.94
C VAL A 361 -20.04 45.70 -26.94
N SER A 362 -20.79 46.56 -26.24
CA SER A 362 -20.39 47.93 -25.91
C SER A 362 -19.95 47.99 -24.44
N ILE A 363 -19.23 49.04 -24.03
CA ILE A 363 -18.74 49.19 -22.64
C ILE A 363 -19.88 48.96 -21.63
N GLY A 364 -20.99 49.67 -21.78
CA GLY A 364 -22.16 49.53 -20.89
C GLY A 364 -22.93 48.20 -21.03
N LEU A 365 -22.57 47.32 -21.96
CA LEU A 365 -23.02 45.92 -21.99
C LEU A 365 -21.97 44.99 -21.37
N ALA A 366 -20.67 45.25 -21.54
CA ALA A 366 -19.58 44.56 -20.84
C ALA A 366 -19.72 44.72 -19.32
N ASP A 367 -20.01 45.94 -18.84
CA ASP A 367 -20.25 46.22 -17.42
C ASP A 367 -21.40 45.36 -16.87
N ILE A 368 -22.52 45.27 -17.59
CA ILE A 368 -23.70 44.49 -17.16
C ILE A 368 -23.45 42.97 -17.28
N LEU A 369 -22.69 42.52 -18.28
CA LEU A 369 -22.25 41.12 -18.40
C LEU A 369 -21.36 40.71 -17.22
N TYR A 370 -20.43 41.59 -16.84
CA TYR A 370 -19.51 41.39 -15.72
C TYR A 370 -20.23 41.42 -14.36
N GLU A 371 -21.20 42.34 -14.17
CA GLU A 371 -22.14 42.32 -13.02
C GLU A 371 -22.98 41.02 -12.97
N LYS A 372 -23.16 40.35 -14.12
CA LYS A 372 -23.92 39.10 -14.25
C LYS A 372 -23.07 37.83 -14.15
N GLY A 373 -21.77 37.96 -13.92
CA GLY A 373 -20.86 36.82 -13.73
C GLY A 373 -20.22 36.28 -15.01
N PHE A 374 -20.32 37.01 -16.13
CA PHE A 374 -19.54 36.73 -17.34
C PHE A 374 -18.32 37.63 -17.34
N PHE A 375 -17.16 37.07 -17.01
CA PHE A 375 -15.90 37.79 -16.83
C PHE A 375 -14.98 37.71 -18.06
N SER A 376 -15.23 36.76 -18.98
CA SER A 376 -14.45 36.62 -20.22
C SER A 376 -15.31 36.29 -21.46
N ALA A 377 -14.74 36.51 -22.65
CA ALA A 377 -15.34 36.08 -23.91
C ALA A 377 -15.44 34.55 -24.06
N GLU A 378 -14.67 33.77 -23.29
CA GLU A 378 -14.77 32.30 -23.29
C GLU A 378 -16.00 31.84 -22.49
N GLU A 379 -16.27 32.46 -21.34
CA GLU A 379 -17.53 32.27 -20.59
C GLU A 379 -18.75 32.72 -21.41
N LEU A 380 -18.72 33.92 -22.01
CA LEU A 380 -19.79 34.40 -22.89
C LEU A 380 -20.01 33.50 -24.11
N GLY A 381 -18.94 32.85 -24.62
CA GLY A 381 -19.03 31.84 -25.67
C GLY A 381 -19.65 30.53 -25.20
N ASN A 382 -19.64 30.21 -23.91
CA ASN A 382 -20.18 28.98 -23.34
C ASN A 382 -21.54 29.15 -22.64
N ALA A 383 -21.96 30.40 -22.40
CA ALA A 383 -23.23 30.78 -21.78
C ALA A 383 -24.48 30.14 -22.41
N ALA A 384 -25.50 29.86 -21.60
CA ALA A 384 -26.80 29.49 -22.12
C ALA A 384 -27.56 30.72 -22.63
N ILE A 385 -28.38 30.53 -23.68
CA ILE A 385 -29.22 31.58 -24.26
C ILE A 385 -30.21 32.15 -23.22
N GLU A 386 -30.67 31.29 -22.30
CA GLU A 386 -31.64 31.60 -21.25
C GLU A 386 -31.09 32.55 -20.18
N ASP A 387 -29.79 32.48 -19.88
CA ASP A 387 -29.11 33.38 -18.94
C ASP A 387 -28.96 34.77 -19.57
N LEU A 388 -28.53 34.82 -20.83
CA LEU A 388 -28.30 36.07 -21.55
C LEU A 388 -29.60 36.86 -21.79
N ILE A 389 -30.74 36.21 -22.02
CA ILE A 389 -32.03 36.90 -22.20
C ILE A 389 -32.50 37.62 -20.92
N GLN A 390 -32.03 37.20 -19.74
CA GLN A 390 -32.31 37.88 -18.48
C GLN A 390 -31.45 39.15 -18.28
N ILE A 391 -30.54 39.45 -19.21
CA ILE A 391 -29.61 40.58 -19.14
C ILE A 391 -30.22 41.79 -19.84
N ARG A 392 -30.34 42.90 -19.08
CA ARG A 392 -30.92 44.15 -19.56
C ARG A 392 -30.08 44.73 -20.70
N GLY A 393 -30.60 44.66 -21.92
CA GLY A 393 -29.92 45.09 -23.15
C GLY A 393 -29.62 43.95 -24.13
N ILE A 394 -29.97 42.70 -23.81
CA ILE A 394 -29.95 41.57 -24.74
C ILE A 394 -31.40 41.25 -25.15
N ASP A 395 -31.89 41.99 -26.15
CA ASP A 395 -33.28 41.96 -26.60
C ASP A 395 -33.59 40.72 -27.47
N GLY A 396 -33.73 39.55 -26.81
CA GLY A 396 -34.25 38.31 -27.41
C GLY A 396 -33.21 37.27 -27.84
N GLU A 397 -33.70 36.06 -28.15
CA GLU A 397 -32.88 34.88 -28.48
C GLU A 397 -31.88 35.10 -29.62
N GLU A 398 -32.25 35.86 -30.65
CA GLU A 398 -31.40 36.09 -31.83
C GLU A 398 -30.12 36.86 -31.45
N LYS A 399 -30.27 37.91 -30.64
CA LYS A 399 -29.16 38.74 -30.15
C LYS A 399 -28.29 37.98 -29.14
N ALA A 400 -28.89 37.13 -28.30
CA ALA A 400 -28.15 36.23 -27.42
C ALA A 400 -27.31 35.21 -28.22
N ARG A 401 -27.88 34.58 -29.26
CA ARG A 401 -27.16 33.67 -30.16
C ARG A 401 -26.03 34.38 -30.93
N GLU A 402 -26.28 35.61 -31.40
CA GLU A 402 -25.26 36.43 -32.07
C GLU A 402 -24.07 36.74 -31.15
N LEU A 403 -24.33 37.17 -29.91
CA LEU A 403 -23.27 37.44 -28.93
C LEU A 403 -22.45 36.19 -28.58
N ILE A 404 -23.10 35.04 -28.36
CA ILE A 404 -22.42 33.75 -28.13
C ILE A 404 -21.53 33.39 -29.34
N HIS A 405 -22.03 33.57 -30.57
CA HIS A 405 -21.27 33.28 -31.78
C HIS A 405 -20.07 34.22 -31.95
N ASN A 406 -20.27 35.53 -31.78
CA ASN A 406 -19.22 36.53 -31.89
C ASN A 406 -18.14 36.36 -30.79
N ALA A 407 -18.54 35.91 -29.60
CA ALA A 407 -17.62 35.59 -28.51
C ALA A 407 -16.74 34.38 -28.85
N ARG A 408 -17.32 33.29 -29.39
CA ARG A 408 -16.55 32.14 -29.90
C ARG A 408 -15.55 32.54 -30.98
N LEU A 409 -15.98 33.36 -31.95
CA LEU A 409 -15.08 33.88 -33.01
C LEU A 409 -13.95 34.75 -32.44
N ALA A 410 -14.23 35.59 -31.43
CA ALA A 410 -13.19 36.39 -30.77
C ALA A 410 -12.15 35.49 -30.07
N VAL A 411 -12.60 34.43 -29.38
CA VAL A 411 -11.74 33.44 -28.72
C VAL A 411 -10.91 32.64 -29.73
N GLU A 412 -11.48 32.19 -30.85
CA GLU A 412 -10.74 31.53 -31.93
C GLU A 412 -9.71 32.46 -32.57
N HIS A 413 -10.04 33.74 -32.81
CA HIS A 413 -9.08 34.72 -33.32
C HIS A 413 -7.97 35.04 -32.32
N ALA A 414 -8.26 35.09 -31.02
CA ALA A 414 -7.25 35.26 -29.98
C ALA A 414 -6.29 34.06 -29.90
N LYS A 415 -6.83 32.83 -29.86
CA LYS A 415 -6.05 31.58 -29.87
C LYS A 415 -5.20 31.45 -31.14
N THR A 416 -5.75 31.83 -32.29
CA THR A 416 -5.00 31.87 -33.57
C THR A 416 -3.83 32.87 -33.53
N LYS A 417 -4.04 34.07 -32.98
CA LYS A 417 -2.98 35.10 -32.83
C LYS A 417 -1.87 34.65 -31.88
N ALA A 418 -2.22 34.02 -30.75
CA ALA A 418 -1.23 33.49 -29.81
C ALA A 418 -0.30 32.46 -30.49
N VAL A 419 -0.85 31.58 -31.31
CA VAL A 419 -0.11 30.54 -32.06
C VAL A 419 0.76 31.11 -33.19
N THR A 420 0.48 32.30 -33.73
CA THR A 420 1.40 32.99 -34.65
C THR A 420 2.50 33.74 -33.92
N VAL A 421 2.20 34.50 -32.86
CA VAL A 421 3.21 35.25 -32.09
C VAL A 421 4.26 34.31 -31.50
N SER A 422 3.85 33.18 -30.91
CA SER A 422 4.79 32.20 -30.34
C SER A 422 5.69 31.50 -31.37
N LYS A 423 5.36 31.58 -32.68
CA LYS A 423 6.24 31.12 -33.76
C LYS A 423 7.24 32.18 -34.21
N GLU A 424 6.94 33.46 -34.04
CA GLU A 424 7.83 34.57 -34.40
C GLU A 424 8.86 34.86 -33.29
N GLU A 425 8.47 34.77 -32.02
CA GLU A 425 9.40 34.97 -30.89
C GLU A 425 10.43 33.84 -30.75
N GLY A 426 10.06 32.61 -31.14
CA GLY A 426 11.01 31.49 -31.24
C GLY A 426 12.12 31.69 -32.29
N GLY A 427 12.02 32.70 -33.15
CA GLY A 427 12.99 33.00 -34.20
C GLY A 427 14.23 33.81 -33.76
N LYS A 428 14.40 34.11 -32.47
CA LYS A 428 15.49 34.98 -31.96
C LYS A 428 16.35 34.34 -30.87
N ASN A 429 16.92 33.18 -31.17
CA ASN A 429 18.18 32.72 -30.57
C ASN A 429 18.94 31.88 -31.61
N GLU A 430 19.98 32.46 -32.23
CA GLU A 430 20.94 31.66 -33.00
C GLU A 430 21.77 30.80 -32.02
N PRO A 431 21.85 29.48 -32.21
CA PRO A 431 22.81 28.67 -31.47
C PRO A 431 24.22 28.96 -32.00
N VAL A 432 25.12 29.42 -31.13
CA VAL A 432 26.55 29.56 -31.48
C VAL A 432 27.14 28.17 -31.66
N ALA A 433 27.25 27.74 -32.91
CA ALA A 433 27.84 26.46 -33.26
C ALA A 433 29.37 26.50 -33.12
N ASN A 434 29.91 25.50 -32.42
CA ASN A 434 31.24 24.97 -32.65
C ASN A 434 31.10 23.46 -32.89
N GLY A 435 32.04 22.87 -33.64
CA GLY A 435 31.94 21.51 -34.14
C GLY A 435 32.09 20.39 -33.09
N GLU A 436 32.09 19.11 -33.49
CA GLU A 436 32.31 18.62 -34.85
C GLU A 436 31.44 17.39 -35.24
N ASN A 437 31.36 17.19 -36.56
CA ASN A 437 31.07 15.99 -37.37
C ASN A 437 31.20 14.58 -36.71
N LEU A 438 30.60 13.48 -37.22
CA LEU A 438 30.34 13.12 -38.63
C LEU A 438 28.96 12.45 -38.90
N THR A 439 28.41 12.83 -40.06
CA THR A 439 27.77 12.04 -41.15
C THR A 439 27.85 10.50 -41.17
N ALA A 440 27.01 9.72 -41.88
CA ALA A 440 25.70 9.91 -42.56
C ALA A 440 25.28 8.58 -43.29
N GLN A 441 24.11 8.59 -43.96
CA GLN A 441 23.67 7.80 -45.14
C GLN A 441 22.41 6.90 -45.00
N THR A 442 21.29 7.46 -45.46
CA THR A 442 20.29 6.92 -46.41
C THR A 442 20.00 5.40 -46.51
N GLU A 443 18.74 5.09 -46.17
CA GLU A 443 17.73 4.39 -47.00
C GLU A 443 17.92 2.93 -47.50
N ALA A 444 16.99 2.10 -47.00
CA ALA A 444 16.09 1.21 -47.76
C ALA A 444 16.39 -0.30 -47.92
N ALA A 445 15.33 -1.07 -47.59
CA ALA A 445 14.81 -2.28 -48.22
C ALA A 445 15.15 -3.70 -47.65
N VAL A 446 14.18 -4.20 -46.86
CA VAL A 446 13.43 -5.48 -47.08
C VAL A 446 14.03 -6.84 -46.64
N SER A 447 13.32 -7.42 -45.66
CA SER A 447 13.01 -8.85 -45.36
C SER A 447 14.08 -9.89 -44.97
N GLU A 448 13.87 -10.44 -43.77
CA GLU A 448 13.75 -11.89 -43.42
C GLU A 448 14.92 -12.87 -43.68
N ILE A 449 15.40 -13.53 -42.61
CA ILE A 449 15.24 -14.97 -42.27
C ILE A 449 16.22 -15.33 -41.11
N GLU A 450 15.78 -16.16 -40.14
CA GLU A 450 16.58 -16.68 -39.01
C GLU A 450 17.17 -18.11 -39.30
N PRO A 451 17.73 -18.88 -38.33
CA PRO A 451 19.02 -18.65 -37.66
C PRO A 451 19.97 -19.88 -37.69
N SER A 452 21.29 -19.67 -37.55
CA SER A 452 22.31 -20.65 -37.08
C SER A 452 23.70 -19.96 -36.98
N GLY A 453 24.68 -20.43 -36.20
CA GLY A 453 24.69 -21.48 -35.17
C GLY A 453 26.13 -21.91 -34.75
N ASP A 454 26.32 -22.16 -33.45
CA ASP A 454 27.40 -22.95 -32.79
C ASP A 454 28.91 -22.61 -32.91
N SER A 455 29.67 -23.23 -31.98
CA SER A 455 31.14 -23.26 -31.77
C SER A 455 31.82 -21.93 -31.35
N GLU A 456 32.35 -21.77 -30.14
CA GLU A 456 33.46 -22.47 -29.45
C GLU A 456 34.87 -22.06 -29.90
N VAL A 457 35.72 -21.68 -28.94
CA VAL A 457 37.02 -22.33 -28.59
C VAL A 457 37.77 -21.47 -27.55
N VAL A 458 38.45 -22.11 -26.59
CA VAL A 458 39.28 -21.49 -25.54
C VAL A 458 40.76 -21.82 -25.79
N PRO A 459 41.68 -20.89 -25.49
CA PRO A 459 42.80 -21.22 -24.58
C PRO A 459 43.07 -20.05 -23.57
N ALA A 460 43.61 -20.20 -22.35
CA ALA A 460 44.55 -21.15 -21.73
C ALA A 460 46.04 -20.97 -22.13
N ASP A 461 47.02 -20.81 -21.24
CA ASP A 461 47.00 -20.20 -19.89
C ASP A 461 48.07 -19.06 -19.85
N GLU A 462 49.22 -19.00 -19.16
CA GLU A 462 49.86 -19.74 -18.04
C GLU A 462 50.97 -18.83 -17.43
N ASP A 463 51.30 -19.01 -16.14
CA ASP A 463 52.52 -18.50 -15.43
C ASP A 463 52.77 -16.97 -15.26
N SER A 464 53.56 -16.48 -14.28
CA SER A 464 54.26 -17.10 -13.13
C SER A 464 54.47 -16.07 -11.99
N ALA A 465 55.05 -16.46 -10.85
CA ALA A 465 55.17 -15.65 -9.62
C ALA A 465 56.63 -15.40 -9.16
N THR A 466 56.80 -14.54 -8.13
CA THR A 466 58.02 -14.29 -7.32
C THR A 466 59.18 -13.52 -8.05
N ASP A 467 60.09 -12.80 -7.39
CA ASP A 467 60.40 -12.75 -5.95
C ASP A 467 61.06 -11.42 -5.43
N MET A 468 60.95 -11.20 -4.11
CA MET A 468 61.89 -10.53 -3.15
C MET A 468 62.47 -9.09 -3.30
N ASN A 469 62.57 -8.44 -2.12
CA ASN A 469 63.60 -7.45 -1.65
C ASN A 469 63.56 -5.99 -2.16
N THR A 470 63.94 -4.93 -1.40
CA THR A 470 64.63 -4.78 -0.07
C THR A 470 64.11 -3.59 0.78
N ASN A 471 64.30 -3.63 2.12
CA ASN A 471 64.74 -2.59 3.10
C ASN A 471 64.43 -1.07 2.94
N ASP A 472 64.28 -0.23 3.99
CA ASP A 472 64.06 -0.36 5.47
C ASP A 472 63.60 1.05 6.03
N PRO A 473 63.82 1.55 7.28
CA PRO A 473 62.69 1.94 8.15
C PRO A 473 62.66 3.39 8.71
N GLY A 474 61.62 3.67 9.51
CA GLY A 474 61.45 4.84 10.38
C GLY A 474 59.98 4.96 10.84
N GLN A 475 59.49 4.41 11.97
CA GLN A 475 59.90 4.40 13.38
C GLN A 475 59.25 5.54 14.20
N GLU A 476 58.91 5.23 15.46
CA GLU A 476 58.22 6.05 16.49
C GLU A 476 56.71 6.29 16.31
N ALA A 477 55.89 6.32 17.37
CA ALA A 477 55.98 5.67 18.69
C ALA A 477 54.58 5.63 19.33
N ASP A 478 54.27 4.57 20.08
CA ASP A 478 53.03 4.47 20.88
C ASP A 478 53.40 4.17 22.34
N ALA A 479 52.72 4.83 23.28
CA ALA A 479 53.01 4.77 24.71
C ALA A 479 51.82 5.22 25.55
N SER A 480 50.98 4.25 25.92
CA SER A 480 49.93 4.42 26.93
C SER A 480 50.53 4.63 28.34
N THR A 481 49.86 5.45 29.16
CA THR A 481 49.93 5.29 30.62
C THR A 481 48.58 5.54 31.26
N ASP A 482 48.27 4.74 32.27
CA ASP A 482 46.99 4.72 32.98
C ASP A 482 46.96 5.74 34.13
N THR A 483 45.79 6.27 34.49
CA THR A 483 45.56 6.96 35.77
C THR A 483 44.06 7.14 36.02
N ALA A 484 43.58 6.67 37.17
CA ALA A 484 42.19 6.78 37.60
C ALA A 484 42.10 7.42 39.00
N GLU A 485 41.00 8.16 39.22
CA GLU A 485 40.54 8.70 40.52
C GLU A 485 41.49 9.78 41.15
N THR A 486 41.05 10.73 41.99
CA THR A 486 39.80 10.87 42.76
C THR A 486 39.45 12.35 43.01
N ASP A 487 38.20 12.62 43.40
CA ASP A 487 37.73 13.72 44.29
C ASP A 487 37.82 15.22 43.91
N LYS A 488 36.64 15.87 44.08
CA LYS A 488 36.36 17.33 44.28
C LYS A 488 36.50 18.25 43.05
N GLU A 489 35.73 19.34 42.96
CA GLU A 489 34.79 19.96 43.92
C GLU A 489 33.44 20.32 43.26
#